data_AF-A0A842TV52-F1
#
_entry.id   AF-A0A842TV52-F1
#
_cell.length_a   1.000
_cell.length_b   1.000
_cell.length_c   1.000
_cell.angle_alpha   90.00
_cell.angle_beta   90.00
_cell.angle_gamma   90.00
#
_symmetry.space_group_name_H-M   'P 1'
#
loop_
_entity.id
_entity.type
_entity.pdbx_description
1 polymer ?
#
loop_
_entity_poly.entity_id
_entity_poly.type
_entity_poly.pdbx_seq_one_letter_code
_entity_poly.pdbx_strand_id
1 'polypeptide(L)'
;MNLNLLDNTVERKEVIKKISEEFEKLKKRKHYGVISEQRLIRDITGLTALYRLKKAKRLEDLIENMILFGERKDWAMQGCREAFEYAKES
;
A
#
# COMPACT_ATOMS: atom_id res chain seq x y z
N MET A 1 26.75 4.66 15.47
CA MET A 1 26.60 4.75 14.01
C MET A 1 25.29 5.51 13.76
N ASN A 2 25.38 6.83 13.60
CA ASN A 2 24.21 7.68 13.35
C ASN A 2 23.83 7.56 11.87
N LEU A 3 22.77 6.82 11.59
CA LEU A 3 22.14 6.78 10.26
C LEU A 3 21.37 8.10 10.07
N ASN A 4 22.15 9.13 9.76
CA ASN A 4 21.67 10.39 9.21
C ASN A 4 20.82 10.08 7.99
N LEU A 5 19.50 10.33 8.09
CA LEU A 5 18.72 11.23 7.22
C LEU A 5 19.16 11.29 5.73
N LEU A 6 19.48 10.15 5.13
CA LEU A 6 19.63 9.99 3.70
C LEU A 6 18.23 10.00 3.10
N ASP A 7 17.79 11.21 2.80
CA ASP A 7 16.75 11.54 1.82
C ASP A 7 15.52 10.63 1.86
N ASN A 8 14.71 10.81 2.91
CA ASN A 8 13.39 10.20 3.11
C ASN A 8 12.53 10.20 1.82
N THR A 9 12.78 11.12 0.90
CA THR A 9 12.07 11.28 -0.37
C THR A 9 12.44 10.25 -1.43
N VAL A 10 13.71 9.85 -1.52
CA VAL A 10 14.20 8.94 -2.58
C VAL A 10 13.81 7.50 -2.26
N GLU A 11 14.07 7.04 -1.03
CA GLU A 11 13.68 5.70 -0.59
C GLU A 11 12.16 5.51 -0.64
N ARG A 12 11.36 6.52 -0.26
CA ARG A 12 9.89 6.45 -0.36
C ARG A 12 9.40 6.30 -1.79
N LYS A 13 9.97 7.06 -2.73
CA LYS A 13 9.61 6.94 -4.16
C LYS A 13 9.93 5.55 -4.69
N GLU A 14 11.06 4.98 -4.31
CA GLU A 14 11.42 3.61 -4.70
C GLU A 14 10.48 2.57 -4.11
N VAL A 15 10.09 2.71 -2.84
CA VAL A 15 9.14 1.80 -2.19
C VAL A 15 7.77 1.88 -2.87
N ILE A 16 7.24 3.09 -3.11
CA ILE A 16 5.97 3.28 -3.82
C ILE A 16 6.04 2.66 -5.21
N LYS A 17 7.13 2.89 -5.94
CA LYS A 17 7.35 2.34 -7.28
C LYS A 17 7.34 0.81 -7.25
N LYS A 18 8.11 0.19 -6.35
CA LYS A 18 8.16 -1.28 -6.20
C LYS A 18 6.79 -1.86 -5.87
N ILE A 19 6.05 -1.26 -4.93
CA ILE A 19 4.71 -1.73 -4.56
C ILE A 19 3.73 -1.56 -5.73
N SER A 20 3.80 -0.44 -6.46
CA SER A 20 2.99 -0.23 -7.66
C SER A 20 3.27 -1.30 -8.73
N GLU A 21 4.54 -1.61 -8.99
CA GLU A 21 4.93 -2.65 -9.96
C GLU A 21 4.48 -4.05 -9.52
N GLU A 22 4.62 -4.40 -8.24
CA GLU A 22 4.13 -5.67 -7.70
C GLU A 22 2.61 -5.76 -7.75
N PHE A 23 1.90 -4.66 -7.50
CA PHE A 23 0.45 -4.59 -7.63
C PHE A 23 0.00 -4.78 -9.09
N GLU A 24 0.68 -4.16 -10.06
CA GLU A 24 0.41 -4.41 -11.49
C GLU A 24 0.65 -5.87 -11.88
N LYS A 25 1.73 -6.49 -11.37
CA LYS A 25 1.97 -7.93 -11.58
C LYS A 25 0.86 -8.77 -10.95
N LEU A 26 0.40 -8.41 -9.76
CA LEU A 26 -0.68 -9.10 -9.07
C LEU A 26 -1.97 -9.05 -9.90
N LYS A 27 -2.38 -7.87 -10.38
CA LYS A 27 -3.58 -7.71 -11.23
C LYS A 27 -3.58 -8.59 -12.49
N LYS A 28 -2.40 -8.90 -13.03
CA LYS A 28 -2.25 -9.76 -14.22
C LYS A 28 -2.31 -11.26 -13.94
N ARG A 29 -2.24 -11.69 -12.67
CA ARG A 29 -2.30 -13.12 -12.33
C ARG A 29 -3.72 -13.65 -12.52
N LYS A 30 -3.86 -14.84 -13.11
CA LYS A 30 -5.16 -15.51 -13.26
C LYS A 30 -5.64 -16.19 -11.98
N HIS A 31 -4.71 -16.60 -11.13
CA HIS A 31 -4.99 -17.34 -9.91
C HIS A 31 -4.45 -16.58 -8.71
N TYR A 32 -5.29 -16.50 -7.68
CA TYR A 32 -4.96 -15.85 -6.43
C TYR A 32 -5.24 -16.81 -5.28
N GLY A 33 -4.51 -16.64 -4.19
CA GLY A 33 -4.72 -17.40 -2.95
C GLY A 33 -4.23 -16.62 -1.74
N VAL A 34 -4.32 -17.23 -0.57
CA VAL A 34 -4.04 -16.62 0.74
C VAL A 34 -2.70 -15.87 0.79
N ILE A 35 -1.65 -16.40 0.15
CA ILE A 35 -0.33 -15.73 0.10
C ILE A 35 -0.40 -14.37 -0.61
N SER A 36 -1.24 -14.26 -1.65
CA SER A 36 -1.43 -13.02 -2.41
C SER A 36 -2.18 -11.97 -1.60
N GLU A 37 -3.20 -12.41 -0.85
CA GLU A 37 -3.97 -11.58 0.07
C GLU A 37 -3.09 -11.02 1.18
N GLN A 38 -2.37 -11.88 1.91
CA GLN A 38 -1.48 -11.45 2.99
C GLN A 38 -0.40 -10.48 2.50
N ARG A 39 0.13 -10.71 1.29
CA ARG A 39 1.11 -9.79 0.69
C ARG A 39 0.48 -8.42 0.43
N LEU A 40 -0.71 -8.37 -0.18
CA LEU A 40 -1.40 -7.12 -0.47
C LEU A 40 -1.73 -6.34 0.81
N ILE A 41 -2.25 -7.02 1.83
CA ILE A 41 -2.58 -6.43 3.14
C ILE A 41 -1.32 -5.81 3.76
N ARG A 42 -0.21 -6.56 3.78
CA ARG A 42 1.07 -6.07 4.32
C ARG A 42 1.58 -4.85 3.56
N ASP A 43 1.49 -4.86 2.24
CA ASP A 43 1.98 -3.77 1.41
C ASP A 43 1.14 -2.50 1.61
N ILE A 44 -0.19 -2.62 1.75
CA ILE A 44 -1.07 -1.51 2.12
C ILE A 44 -0.68 -0.97 3.49
N THR A 45 -0.58 -1.81 4.52
CA THR A 45 -0.21 -1.39 5.89
C THR A 45 1.15 -0.69 5.91
N GLY A 46 2.12 -1.17 5.14
CA GLY A 46 3.41 -0.51 4.99
C GLY A 46 3.30 0.87 4.36
N LEU A 47 2.48 1.01 3.31
CA LEU A 47 2.23 2.30 2.66
C LEU A 47 1.50 3.30 3.57
N THR A 48 0.48 2.86 4.32
CA THR A 48 -0.21 3.70 5.31
C THR A 48 0.71 4.11 6.45
N ALA A 49 1.62 3.24 6.91
CA ALA A 49 2.58 3.57 7.96
C ALA A 49 3.68 4.55 7.50
N LEU A 50 4.14 4.41 6.25
CA LEU A 50 5.20 5.25 5.67
C LEU A 50 4.75 6.71 5.43
N TYR A 51 3.44 6.95 5.37
CA TYR A 51 2.88 8.27 5.12
C TYR A 51 1.91 8.65 6.24
N ARG A 52 2.24 9.70 7.00
CA ARG A 52 1.19 10.62 7.46
C ARG A 52 0.57 11.15 6.17
N LEU A 53 -0.59 10.62 5.76
CA LEU A 53 -1.16 10.75 4.42
C LEU A 53 -1.48 12.18 3.99
N LYS A 54 -1.26 13.18 4.84
CA LYS A 54 -1.39 14.58 4.46
C LYS A 54 -0.51 14.89 3.23
N LYS A 55 -1.18 15.04 2.09
CA LYS A 55 -0.75 15.70 0.83
C LYS A 55 -0.16 14.80 -0.26
N ALA A 56 -0.43 13.49 -0.29
CA ALA A 56 0.10 12.60 -1.32
C ALA A 56 -1.00 11.89 -2.13
N LYS A 57 -1.77 12.65 -2.93
CA LYS A 57 -2.88 12.13 -3.75
C LYS A 57 -2.55 10.85 -4.53
N ARG A 58 -1.37 10.78 -5.16
CA ARG A 58 -0.96 9.57 -5.92
C ARG A 58 -0.84 8.31 -5.05
N LEU A 59 -0.45 8.46 -3.80
CA LEU A 59 -0.34 7.36 -2.87
C LEU A 59 -1.72 6.98 -2.31
N GLU A 60 -2.54 7.98 -1.99
CA GLU A 60 -3.94 7.75 -1.61
C GLU A 60 -4.67 6.96 -2.70
N ASP A 61 -4.55 7.39 -3.96
CA ASP A 61 -5.12 6.71 -5.11
C ASP A 61 -4.59 5.27 -5.25
N LEU A 62 -3.30 5.04 -4.98
CA LEU A 62 -2.71 3.70 -5.04
C LEU A 62 -3.29 2.79 -3.95
N ILE A 63 -3.32 3.25 -2.70
CA ILE A 63 -3.82 2.48 -1.56
C ILE A 63 -5.31 2.16 -1.75
N GLU A 64 -6.12 3.14 -2.17
CA GLU A 64 -7.55 2.93 -2.45
C GLU A 64 -7.73 1.88 -3.56
N ASN A 65 -6.97 1.97 -4.65
CA ASN A 65 -7.03 0.98 -5.72
C ASN A 65 -6.63 -0.43 -5.26
N MET A 66 -5.65 -0.54 -4.37
CA MET A 66 -5.24 -1.82 -3.78
C MET A 66 -6.34 -2.40 -2.88
N ILE A 67 -6.98 -1.58 -2.04
CA ILE A 67 -8.11 -1.99 -1.20
C ILE A 67 -9.27 -2.48 -2.07
N LEU A 68 -9.71 -1.68 -3.04
CA LEU A 68 -10.80 -2.03 -3.96
C LEU A 68 -10.49 -3.29 -4.79
N PHE A 69 -9.22 -3.53 -5.11
CA PHE A 69 -8.83 -4.77 -5.77
C PHE A 69 -8.99 -5.98 -4.84
N GLY A 70 -8.55 -5.91 -3.59
CA GLY A 70 -8.73 -6.98 -2.62
C GLY A 70 -10.20 -7.26 -2.32
N GLU A 71 -11.02 -6.21 -2.16
CA GLU A 71 -12.46 -6.34 -1.94
C GLU A 71 -13.16 -7.05 -3.11
N ARG A 72 -12.80 -6.73 -4.37
CA ARG A 72 -13.30 -7.43 -5.56
C ARG A 72 -12.85 -8.89 -5.67
N LYS A 73 -11.89 -9.31 -4.84
CA LYS A 73 -11.41 -10.70 -4.73
C LYS A 73 -11.96 -11.40 -3.49
N ASP A 74 -12.90 -10.77 -2.78
CA ASP A 74 -13.47 -11.25 -1.52
C ASP A 74 -12.42 -11.47 -0.41
N TRP A 75 -11.36 -10.66 -0.42
CA TRP A 75 -10.31 -10.68 0.62
C TRP A 75 -10.71 -9.83 1.84
N ALA A 76 -10.13 -10.14 3.00
CA ALA A 76 -10.39 -9.47 4.27
C ALA A 76 -9.70 -8.09 4.35
N MET A 77 -10.20 -7.12 3.57
CA MET A 77 -9.60 -5.78 3.44
C MET A 77 -10.09 -4.75 4.45
N GLN A 78 -11.09 -5.08 5.27
CA GLN A 78 -11.74 -4.13 6.18
C GLN A 78 -10.73 -3.41 7.10
N GLY A 79 -9.80 -4.15 7.71
CA GLY A 79 -8.77 -3.55 8.57
C GLY A 79 -7.82 -2.60 7.83
N CYS A 80 -7.53 -2.85 6.54
CA CYS A 80 -6.77 -1.93 5.71
C CYS A 80 -7.54 -0.65 5.42
N ARG A 81 -8.85 -0.74 5.19
CA ARG A 81 -9.72 0.42 4.93
C ARG A 81 -9.83 1.31 6.16
N GLU A 82 -10.08 0.73 7.34
CA GLU A 82 -10.14 1.46 8.60
C GLU A 82 -8.81 2.18 8.90
N ALA A 83 -7.68 1.48 8.72
CA ALA A 83 -6.35 2.07 8.90
C ALA A 83 -6.06 3.21 7.90
N PHE A 84 -6.53 3.10 6.66
CA PHE A 84 -6.35 4.11 5.63
C PHE A 84 -7.17 5.39 5.90
N GLU A 85 -8.44 5.25 6.28
CA GLU A 85 -9.27 6.40 6.65
C GLU A 85 -8.73 7.11 7.90
N TYR A 86 -8.35 6.37 8.94
CA TYR A 86 -7.72 6.95 10.13
C TYR A 86 -6.45 7.75 9.79
N ALA A 87 -5.63 7.22 8.89
CA ALA A 87 -4.40 7.88 8.45
C ALA A 87 -4.65 9.12 7.59
N LYS A 88 -5.80 9.23 6.90
CA LYS A 88 -6.22 10.43 6.15
C LYS A 88 -6.75 11.54 7.05
N GLU A 89 -7.45 11.17 8.12
CA GLU A 89 -8.06 12.11 9.07
C GLU A 89 -7.03 12.71 10.05
N SER A 90 -5.91 12.03 10.28
CA SER A 90 -4.80 12.44 11.19
C SER A 90 -3.89 13.56 10.63
#